data_AF-A0A535KYM5-F1
#
_entry.id   AF-A0A535KYM5-F1
#
_cell.length_a   1.000
_cell.length_b   1.000
_cell.length_c   1.000
_cell.angle_alpha   90.00
_cell.angle_beta   90.00
_cell.angle_gamma   90.00
#
_symmetry.space_group_name_H-M   'P 1'
#
loop_
_entity.id
_entity.type
_entity.pdbx_description
1 polymer ?
#
loop_
_entity_poly.entity_id
_entity_poly.type
_entity_poly.pdbx_seq_one_letter_code
_entity_poly.pdbx_strand_id
1 'polypeptide(L)'
;MGPENIEEFGATLEGEATLRPILERWASELATVTGEQVAASLGGLASDIDKAALTGEFAEVMAESFRASISTGIEGWLEDDFAFVRDWGFELSMIRTPVAIWQGAEDRMVPYAHGKWLAAHVSGAQSRLFDDQGHISLVLKIDRIVEDLVELAGLRQPAAS
;
A
#
# COMPACT_ATOMS: atom_id res chain seq x y z
N MET A 1 11.84 2.06 -4.12
CA MET A 1 10.78 1.61 -5.04
C MET A 1 11.31 0.44 -5.85
N GLY A 2 10.53 -0.62 -6.00
CA GLY A 2 10.87 -1.80 -6.80
C GLY A 2 10.73 -1.55 -8.30
N PRO A 3 11.38 -2.39 -9.13
CA PRO A 3 11.34 -2.26 -10.59
C PRO A 3 9.92 -2.42 -11.17
N GLU A 4 9.06 -3.21 -10.54
CA GLU A 4 7.67 -3.42 -10.98
C GLU A 4 6.88 -2.11 -10.96
N ASN A 5 6.94 -1.34 -9.87
CA ASN A 5 6.28 -0.03 -9.80
C ASN A 5 6.90 0.98 -10.79
N ILE A 6 8.19 0.87 -11.12
CA ILE A 6 8.82 1.75 -12.11
C ILE A 6 8.29 1.44 -13.52
N GLU A 7 8.12 0.15 -13.86
CA GLU A 7 7.51 -0.29 -15.12
C GLU A 7 6.05 0.18 -15.19
N GLU A 8 5.26 -0.09 -14.14
CA GLU A 8 3.84 0.23 -14.06
C GLU A 8 3.58 1.74 -14.15
N PHE A 9 4.12 2.55 -13.23
CA PHE A 9 3.91 3.99 -13.26
C PHE A 9 4.52 4.65 -14.50
N GLY A 10 5.62 4.09 -15.03
CA GLY A 10 6.18 4.51 -16.31
C GLY A 10 5.17 4.34 -17.46
N ALA A 11 4.56 3.17 -17.55
CA ALA A 11 3.53 2.87 -18.54
C ALA A 11 2.25 3.70 -18.31
N THR A 12 1.86 3.95 -17.06
CA THR A 12 0.73 4.84 -16.72
C THR A 12 0.93 6.23 -17.28
N LEU A 13 2.15 6.78 -17.19
CA LEU A 13 2.48 8.10 -17.73
C LEU A 13 2.47 8.14 -19.28
N GLU A 14 2.71 7.00 -19.94
CA GLU A 14 2.60 6.89 -21.40
C GLU A 14 1.16 6.70 -21.88
N GLY A 15 0.30 6.11 -21.04
CA GLY A 15 -1.14 5.98 -21.25
C GLY A 15 -1.63 4.55 -21.35
N GLU A 16 -2.94 4.41 -21.47
CA GLU A 16 -3.64 3.12 -21.30
C GLU A 16 -3.17 2.05 -22.29
N ALA A 17 -2.86 2.44 -23.53
CA ALA A 17 -2.39 1.52 -24.55
C ALA A 17 -1.05 0.83 -24.19
N THR A 18 -0.21 1.48 -23.38
CA THR A 18 1.03 0.89 -22.84
C THR A 18 0.76 0.10 -21.56
N LEU A 19 -0.08 0.62 -20.67
CA LEU A 19 -0.34 0.04 -19.36
C LEU A 19 -1.19 -1.25 -19.41
N ARG A 20 -2.30 -1.25 -20.16
CA ARG A 20 -3.26 -2.36 -20.16
C ARG A 20 -2.63 -3.74 -20.45
N PRO A 21 -1.78 -3.92 -21.47
CA PRO A 21 -1.14 -5.22 -21.72
C PRO A 21 -0.25 -5.70 -20.57
N ILE A 22 0.36 -4.78 -19.81
CA ILE A 22 1.17 -5.11 -18.63
C ILE A 22 0.27 -5.64 -17.52
N LEU A 23 -0.81 -4.92 -17.22
CA LEU A 23 -1.78 -5.31 -16.19
C LEU A 23 -2.49 -6.63 -16.54
N GLU A 24 -2.89 -6.83 -17.80
CA GLU A 24 -3.53 -8.09 -18.25
C GLU A 24 -2.59 -9.29 -18.06
N ARG A 25 -1.30 -9.13 -18.37
CA ARG A 25 -0.28 -10.16 -18.13
C ARG A 25 -0.15 -10.48 -16.63
N TRP A 26 0.04 -9.47 -15.80
CA TRP A 26 0.20 -9.67 -14.35
C TRP A 26 -1.07 -10.19 -13.68
N ALA A 27 -2.25 -9.73 -14.10
CA ALA A 27 -3.53 -10.24 -13.62
C ALA A 27 -3.69 -11.74 -13.93
N SER A 28 -3.23 -12.21 -15.10
CA SER A 28 -3.23 -13.63 -15.41
C SER A 28 -2.33 -14.45 -14.48
N GLU A 29 -1.20 -13.88 -14.03
CA GLU A 29 -0.31 -14.53 -13.06
C GLU A 29 -0.94 -14.54 -11.66
N LEU A 30 -1.51 -13.42 -11.24
CA LEU A 30 -2.20 -13.25 -9.96
C LEU A 30 -3.46 -14.13 -9.84
N ALA A 31 -4.15 -14.42 -10.95
CA ALA A 31 -5.36 -15.24 -10.96
C ALA A 31 -5.16 -16.66 -10.40
N THR A 32 -3.93 -17.15 -10.37
CA THR A 32 -3.60 -18.50 -9.87
C THR A 32 -2.60 -18.50 -8.71
N VAL A 33 -2.20 -17.32 -8.20
CA VAL A 33 -1.19 -17.22 -7.14
C VAL A 33 -1.66 -17.93 -5.87
N THR A 34 -0.79 -18.71 -5.24
CA THR A 34 -1.03 -19.33 -3.92
C THR A 34 -0.34 -18.53 -2.81
N GLY A 35 -0.66 -18.78 -1.54
CA GLY A 35 0.05 -18.11 -0.44
C GLY A 35 1.55 -18.40 -0.45
N GLU A 36 1.98 -19.61 -0.82
CA GLU A 36 3.41 -19.94 -0.98
C GLU A 36 4.10 -19.12 -2.09
N GLN A 37 3.34 -18.61 -3.06
CA GLN A 37 3.86 -17.90 -4.23
C GLN A 37 3.79 -16.38 -4.10
N VAL A 38 2.97 -15.83 -3.20
CA VAL A 38 2.66 -14.39 -3.14
C VAL A 38 3.90 -13.51 -2.95
N ALA A 39 4.85 -13.95 -2.12
CA ALA A 39 6.09 -13.22 -1.90
C ALA A 39 7.00 -13.20 -3.14
N ALA A 40 6.97 -14.28 -3.93
CA ALA A 40 7.73 -14.38 -5.18
C ALA A 40 7.05 -13.62 -6.31
N SER A 41 5.71 -13.62 -6.39
CA SER A 41 4.96 -12.90 -7.42
C SER A 41 5.11 -11.39 -7.30
N LEU A 42 5.37 -10.86 -6.09
CA LEU A 42 5.64 -9.45 -5.86
C LEU A 42 7.08 -9.02 -6.25
N GLY A 43 7.95 -9.95 -6.61
CA GLY A 43 9.29 -9.65 -7.12
C GLY A 43 10.11 -8.69 -6.22
N GLY A 44 10.54 -7.57 -6.80
CA GLY A 44 11.30 -6.51 -6.14
C GLY A 44 10.49 -5.61 -5.22
N LEU A 45 9.16 -5.67 -5.25
CA LEU A 45 8.27 -4.92 -4.34
C LEU A 45 8.28 -5.47 -2.92
N ALA A 46 8.50 -6.77 -2.75
CA ALA A 46 8.63 -7.39 -1.43
C ALA A 46 10.06 -7.25 -0.93
N SER A 47 10.26 -6.43 0.11
CA SER A 47 11.51 -6.40 0.88
C SER A 47 11.73 -7.72 1.64
N ASP A 48 12.91 -7.93 2.21
CA ASP A 48 13.18 -9.16 2.97
C ASP A 48 12.29 -9.27 4.23
N ILE A 49 11.95 -8.13 4.84
CA ILE A 49 11.02 -8.11 5.97
C ILE A 49 9.57 -8.37 5.53
N ASP A 50 9.16 -7.90 4.35
CA ASP A 50 7.83 -8.21 3.80
C ASP A 50 7.71 -9.69 3.45
N LYS A 51 8.76 -10.29 2.89
CA LYS A 51 8.82 -11.73 2.62
C LYS A 51 8.74 -12.57 3.90
N ALA A 52 9.39 -12.12 4.97
CA ALA A 52 9.29 -12.78 6.27
C ALA A 52 7.87 -12.65 6.88
N ALA A 53 7.16 -11.57 6.59
CA ALA A 53 5.77 -11.36 7.01
C ALA A 53 4.77 -12.20 6.20
N LEU A 54 5.02 -12.39 4.89
CA LEU A 54 4.18 -13.16 3.97
C LEU A 54 4.36 -14.68 4.16
N THR A 55 3.91 -15.20 5.30
CA THR A 55 3.93 -16.64 5.58
C THR A 55 2.60 -17.12 6.18
N GLY A 56 2.36 -18.43 6.11
CA GLY A 56 1.21 -19.08 6.75
C GLY A 56 -0.14 -18.53 6.28
N GLU A 57 -1.08 -18.40 7.22
CA GLU A 57 -2.46 -17.93 6.95
C GLU A 57 -2.50 -16.55 6.31
N PHE A 58 -1.63 -15.64 6.72
CA PHE A 58 -1.60 -14.29 6.16
C PHE A 58 -1.23 -14.29 4.67
N ALA A 59 -0.28 -15.15 4.26
CA ALA A 59 0.07 -15.29 2.86
C ALA A 59 -1.10 -15.85 2.03
N GLU A 60 -1.85 -16.81 2.56
CA GLU A 60 -3.04 -17.36 1.89
C GLU A 60 -4.15 -16.32 1.74
N VAL A 61 -4.42 -15.53 2.79
CA VAL A 61 -5.40 -14.43 2.73
C VAL A 61 -4.99 -13.37 1.70
N MET A 62 -3.70 -13.05 1.61
CA MET A 62 -3.19 -12.12 0.60
C MET A 62 -3.37 -12.69 -0.82
N ALA A 63 -3.06 -13.97 -1.02
CA ALA A 63 -3.26 -14.64 -2.31
C ALA A 63 -4.74 -14.71 -2.72
N GLU A 64 -5.63 -15.03 -1.78
CA GLU A 64 -7.09 -14.97 -1.98
C GLU A 64 -7.55 -13.56 -2.37
N SER A 65 -7.03 -12.54 -1.70
CA SER A 65 -7.36 -11.14 -1.98
C SER A 65 -6.90 -10.71 -3.36
N PHE A 66 -5.68 -11.10 -3.80
CA PHE A 66 -5.20 -10.86 -5.16
C PHE A 66 -6.08 -11.53 -6.21
N ARG A 67 -6.39 -12.83 -6.05
CA ARG A 67 -7.29 -13.54 -6.98
C ARG A 67 -8.68 -12.90 -7.03
N ALA A 68 -9.22 -12.49 -5.89
CA ALA A 68 -10.52 -11.83 -5.82
C ALA A 68 -10.51 -10.46 -6.51
N SER A 69 -9.45 -9.67 -6.33
CA SER A 69 -9.34 -8.31 -6.88
C SER A 69 -9.41 -8.25 -8.41
N ILE A 70 -8.87 -9.27 -9.09
CA ILE A 70 -8.86 -9.35 -10.57
C ILE A 70 -9.98 -10.22 -11.14
N SER A 71 -10.86 -10.77 -10.29
CA SER A 71 -11.82 -11.81 -10.68
C SER A 71 -12.84 -11.36 -11.74
N THR A 72 -13.00 -10.05 -11.90
CA THR A 72 -13.89 -9.42 -12.89
C THR A 72 -13.14 -8.62 -13.95
N GLY A 73 -11.82 -8.76 -14.05
CA GLY A 73 -10.96 -7.99 -14.96
C GLY A 73 -10.08 -6.96 -14.23
N ILE A 74 -9.37 -6.14 -15.00
CA ILE A 74 -8.34 -5.21 -14.49
C ILE A 74 -8.82 -3.77 -14.34
N GLU A 75 -10.06 -3.45 -14.70
CA GLU A 75 -10.53 -2.06 -14.81
C GLU A 75 -10.33 -1.23 -13.54
N GLY A 76 -10.54 -1.82 -12.35
CA GLY A 76 -10.27 -1.13 -11.09
C GLY A 76 -8.79 -0.81 -10.89
N TRP A 77 -7.90 -1.76 -11.20
CA TRP A 77 -6.46 -1.57 -11.12
C TRP A 77 -6.00 -0.47 -12.10
N LEU A 78 -6.49 -0.53 -13.34
CA LEU A 78 -6.20 0.48 -14.35
C LEU A 78 -6.65 1.89 -13.94
N GLU A 79 -7.84 2.01 -13.34
CA GLU A 79 -8.35 3.29 -12.82
C GLU A 79 -7.51 3.82 -11.66
N ASP A 80 -7.09 2.96 -10.74
CA ASP A 80 -6.24 3.31 -9.60
C ASP A 80 -4.89 3.87 -10.06
N ASP A 81 -4.25 3.26 -11.07
CA ASP A 81 -2.98 3.76 -11.62
C ASP A 81 -3.10 5.19 -12.15
N PHE A 82 -4.14 5.47 -12.93
CA PHE A 82 -4.38 6.83 -13.42
C PHE A 82 -4.76 7.80 -12.31
N ALA A 83 -5.37 7.34 -11.23
CA ALA A 83 -5.65 8.17 -10.07
C ALA A 83 -4.36 8.55 -9.32
N PHE A 84 -3.39 7.63 -9.21
CA PHE A 84 -2.13 7.86 -8.50
C PHE A 84 -1.22 8.90 -9.17
N VAL A 85 -1.31 9.07 -10.49
CA VAL A 85 -0.50 10.05 -11.24
C VAL A 85 -1.21 11.39 -11.44
N ARG A 86 -2.37 11.60 -10.80
CA ARG A 86 -3.15 12.84 -10.85
C ARG A 86 -3.13 13.56 -9.52
N ASP A 87 -3.33 14.87 -9.57
CA ASP A 87 -3.54 15.67 -8.37
C ASP A 87 -4.77 15.16 -7.61
N TRP A 88 -4.69 15.13 -6.28
CA TRP A 88 -5.78 14.65 -5.40
C TRP A 88 -7.05 15.51 -5.44
N GLY A 89 -7.02 16.63 -6.17
CA GLY A 89 -8.14 17.57 -6.27
C GLY A 89 -8.31 18.47 -5.04
N PHE A 90 -7.39 18.40 -4.08
CA PHE A 90 -7.32 19.32 -2.93
C PHE A 90 -5.88 19.53 -2.48
N GLU A 91 -5.64 20.67 -1.83
CA GLU A 91 -4.34 20.98 -1.23
C GLU A 91 -4.24 20.38 0.17
N LEU A 92 -3.08 19.84 0.54
CA LEU A 92 -2.87 19.29 1.89
C LEU A 92 -3.16 20.28 3.02
N SER A 93 -2.98 21.58 2.74
CA SER A 93 -3.32 22.67 3.66
C SER A 93 -4.83 22.79 3.96
N MET A 94 -5.70 22.11 3.21
CA MET A 94 -7.14 22.03 3.45
C MET A 94 -7.52 20.96 4.48
N ILE A 95 -6.62 20.03 4.81
CA ILE A 95 -6.89 18.97 5.78
C ILE A 95 -7.13 19.60 7.17
N ARG A 96 -8.25 19.24 7.80
CA ARG A 96 -8.64 19.70 9.15
C ARG A 96 -8.87 18.57 10.14
N THR A 97 -9.01 17.34 9.64
CA THR A 97 -9.15 16.15 10.47
C THR A 97 -7.78 15.71 10.96
N PRO A 98 -7.72 15.04 12.13
CA PRO A 98 -6.50 14.36 12.54
C PRO A 98 -6.04 13.34 11.49
N VAL A 99 -4.73 13.28 11.23
CA VAL A 99 -4.13 12.34 10.25
C VAL A 99 -3.00 11.58 10.91
N ALA A 100 -3.00 10.26 10.77
CA ALA A 100 -1.87 9.40 11.09
C ALA A 100 -1.15 8.99 9.79
N ILE A 101 0.19 9.06 9.78
CA ILE A 101 1.02 8.64 8.64
C ILE A 101 1.90 7.49 9.10
N TRP A 102 1.64 6.30 8.58
CA TRP A 102 2.39 5.08 8.89
C TRP A 102 3.23 4.69 7.67
N GLN A 103 4.54 4.57 7.84
CA GLN A 103 5.43 4.23 6.72
C GLN A 103 6.69 3.52 7.22
N GLY A 104 7.08 2.46 6.52
CA GLY A 104 8.32 1.73 6.74
C GLY A 104 9.44 2.21 5.82
N ALA A 105 10.68 2.24 6.30
CA ALA A 105 11.86 2.60 5.53
C ALA A 105 12.26 1.53 4.50
N GLU A 106 11.89 0.28 4.73
CA GLU A 106 12.10 -0.85 3.81
C GLU A 106 10.95 -1.01 2.79
N ASP A 107 9.97 -0.10 2.78
CA ASP A 107 8.90 -0.12 1.80
C ASP A 107 9.45 0.11 0.39
N ARG A 108 9.30 -0.91 -0.47
CA ARG A 108 9.68 -0.86 -1.88
C ARG A 108 8.50 -0.60 -2.80
N MET A 109 7.27 -0.56 -2.32
CA MET A 109 6.10 -0.14 -3.08
C MET A 109 5.99 1.39 -3.09
N VAL A 110 6.11 2.03 -1.92
CA VAL A 110 6.04 3.49 -1.75
C VAL A 110 7.35 4.00 -1.16
N PRO A 111 8.03 4.99 -1.78
CA PRO A 111 9.26 5.54 -1.24
C PRO A 111 9.06 6.14 0.15
N TYR A 112 9.94 5.80 1.10
CA TYR A 112 9.92 6.38 2.45
C TYR A 112 9.95 7.92 2.48
N ALA A 113 10.53 8.53 1.44
CA ALA A 113 10.51 9.97 1.24
C ALA A 113 9.09 10.55 1.13
N HIS A 114 8.12 9.81 0.58
CA HIS A 114 6.73 10.26 0.47
C HIS A 114 6.08 10.36 1.85
N GLY A 115 6.25 9.34 2.71
CA GLY A 115 5.77 9.39 4.09
C GLY A 115 6.37 10.55 4.89
N LYS A 116 7.69 10.78 4.76
CA LYS A 116 8.36 11.94 5.37
C LYS A 116 7.84 13.27 4.84
N TRP A 117 7.60 13.36 3.53
CA TRP A 117 7.08 14.55 2.90
C TRP A 117 5.66 14.84 3.38
N LEU A 118 4.76 13.86 3.38
CA LEU A 118 3.40 14.02 3.91
C LEU A 118 3.41 14.46 5.38
N ALA A 119 4.27 13.87 6.21
CA ALA A 119 4.39 14.23 7.61
C ALA A 119 4.84 15.68 7.83
N ALA A 120 5.64 16.24 6.91
CA ALA A 120 6.07 17.63 6.96
C ALA A 120 5.04 18.63 6.39
N HIS A 121 4.13 18.18 5.51
CA HIS A 121 3.24 19.06 4.74
C HIS A 121 1.77 18.99 5.16
N VAL A 122 1.35 17.92 5.82
CA VAL A 122 0.00 17.82 6.41
C VAL A 122 0.02 18.43 7.81
N SER A 123 -0.65 19.57 7.98
CA SER A 123 -0.70 20.28 9.26
C SER A 123 -1.31 19.41 10.35
N GLY A 124 -0.55 19.20 11.44
CA GLY A 124 -0.99 18.41 12.59
C GLY A 124 -0.97 16.90 12.38
N ALA A 125 -0.36 16.40 11.29
CA ALA A 125 -0.17 14.98 11.10
C ALA A 125 0.69 14.36 12.21
N GLN A 126 0.29 13.17 12.65
CA GLN A 126 1.05 12.34 13.56
C GLN A 126 1.71 11.20 12.78
N SER A 127 3.03 11.23 12.67
CA SER A 127 3.75 10.19 11.94
C SER A 127 4.18 9.03 12.84
N ARG A 128 4.16 7.83 12.28
CA ARG A 128 4.70 6.57 12.81
C ARG A 128 5.61 6.01 11.72
N LEU A 129 6.84 6.53 11.70
CA LEU A 129 7.84 6.15 10.71
C LEU A 129 8.79 5.12 11.33
N PHE A 130 8.96 4.00 10.65
CA PHE A 130 9.72 2.86 11.16
C PHE A 130 10.92 2.57 10.28
N ASP A 131 12.10 2.47 10.88
CA ASP A 131 13.32 2.10 10.14
C ASP A 131 13.36 0.59 9.81
N ASP A 132 12.56 -0.22 10.50
CA ASP A 132 12.57 -1.68 10.47
C ASP A 132 11.25 -2.28 9.96
N GLN A 133 10.52 -1.58 9.10
CA GLN A 133 9.27 -2.08 8.51
C GLN A 133 9.27 -1.90 6.99
N GLY A 134 8.62 -2.83 6.29
CA GLY A 134 8.28 -2.74 4.87
C GLY A 134 6.82 -2.35 4.66
N HIS A 135 6.33 -2.52 3.43
CA HIS A 135 4.93 -2.18 3.08
C HIS A 135 3.94 -3.15 3.75
N ILE A 136 4.25 -4.44 3.65
CA ILE A 136 3.38 -5.54 4.03
C ILE A 136 3.55 -5.87 5.50
N SER A 137 4.76 -5.75 6.05
CA SER A 137 4.99 -5.94 7.48
C SER A 137 4.18 -4.95 8.34
N LEU A 138 3.85 -3.77 7.81
CA LEU A 138 2.93 -2.81 8.45
C LEU A 138 1.47 -3.28 8.47
N VAL A 139 1.00 -4.06 7.50
CA VAL A 139 -0.36 -4.61 7.48
C VAL A 139 -0.61 -5.51 8.70
N LEU A 140 0.41 -6.24 9.15
CA LEU A 140 0.35 -7.05 10.37
C LEU A 140 0.21 -6.21 11.66
N LYS A 141 0.34 -4.89 11.57
CA LYS A 141 0.09 -3.95 12.68
C LYS A 141 -1.30 -3.31 12.61
N ILE A 142 -2.23 -3.85 11.81
CA ILE A 142 -3.55 -3.25 11.61
C ILE A 142 -4.29 -2.96 12.92
N ASP A 143 -4.20 -3.83 13.93
CA ASP A 143 -4.80 -3.57 15.24
C ASP A 143 -4.23 -2.32 15.90
N ARG A 144 -2.91 -2.11 15.80
CA ARG A 144 -2.24 -0.91 16.32
C ARG A 144 -2.56 0.33 15.52
N ILE A 145 -2.69 0.20 14.20
CA ILE A 145 -3.11 1.30 13.32
C ILE A 145 -4.54 1.72 13.70
N VAL A 146 -5.46 0.77 13.87
CA VAL A 146 -6.84 1.05 14.28
C VAL A 146 -6.90 1.63 15.69
N GLU A 147 -6.14 1.10 16.65
CA GLU A 147 -6.02 1.68 18.00
C GLU A 147 -5.55 3.14 17.97
N ASP A 148 -4.50 3.43 17.20
CA ASP A 148 -3.95 4.78 17.02
C ASP A 148 -5.00 5.71 16.40
N LEU A 149 -5.76 5.25 15.41
CA LEU A 149 -6.85 6.02 14.81
C LEU A 149 -7.99 6.31 15.81
N VAL A 150 -8.34 5.34 16.66
CA VAL A 150 -9.37 5.53 17.72
C VAL A 150 -8.89 6.53 18.77
N GLU A 151 -7.63 6.46 19.19
CA GLU A 151 -7.01 7.44 20.09
C GLU A 151 -6.97 8.83 19.47
N LEU A 152 -6.53 8.91 18.22
CA LEU A 152 -6.39 10.15 17.46
C LEU A 152 -7.75 10.83 17.22
N ALA A 153 -8.81 10.05 17.05
CA ALA A 153 -10.18 10.55 16.95
C ALA A 153 -10.78 10.96 18.31
N GLY A 154 -10.07 10.74 19.42
CA GLY A 154 -10.58 11.03 20.78
C GLY A 154 -11.73 10.11 21.20
N LEU A 155 -11.84 8.92 20.59
CA LEU A 155 -12.94 7.98 20.82
C LEU A 155 -12.67 6.97 21.95
N ARG A 156 -11.45 6.95 22.52
CA ARG A 156 -11.18 6.18 23.75
C ARG A 156 -11.86 6.85 24.94
N GLN A 157 -12.77 6.12 25.58
CA GLN A 157 -13.25 6.51 26.91
C GLN A 157 -12.12 6.33 27.94
N PRO A 158 -12.00 7.22 28.94
CA PRO A 158 -11.10 6.98 30.06
C PRO A 158 -11.49 5.66 30.73
N ALA A 159 -10.49 4.86 31.11
CA ALA A 159 -10.73 3.63 31.86
C ALA A 159 -11.58 3.97 33.10
N ALA A 160 -12.68 3.25 33.30
CA ALA A 160 -13.47 3.37 34.52
C ALA A 160 -12.56 3.03 35.72
N SER A 161 -12.34 4.02 36.58
CA SER A 161 -11.58 3.92 37.83
C SER A 161 -12.28 3.03 38.85
#